data_AF-A0A183B5I8-F1
#
_entry.id   AF-A0A183B5I8-F1
#
_cell.length_a   1.000
_cell.length_b   1.000
_cell.length_c   1.000
_cell.angle_alpha   90.00
_cell.angle_beta   90.00
_cell.angle_gamma   90.00
#
_symmetry.space_group_name_H-M   'P 1'
#
loop_
_entity.id
_entity.type
_entity.pdbx_description
1 polymer ?
#
loop_
_entity_poly.entity_id
_entity_poly.type
_entity_poly.pdbx_seq_one_letter_code
_entity_poly.pdbx_strand_id
1 'polypeptide(L)'
;MRRELYVSLRRDHEIWWSQHASETERAAALGMSETIYEADGSLIYNQQRRLERWMERFKAQFGWPPAPTSHTAIPVHVPWSVSTDPPSEVEIRKEILALGRHKAPALVVFSQLYLKMVE
;
A
#
# COMPACT_ATOMS: atom_id res chain seq x y z
N MET A 1 4.86 28.80 -7.63
CA MET A 1 5.65 27.66 -7.08
C MET A 1 4.82 26.55 -6.42
N ARG A 2 4.34 26.64 -5.15
CA ARG A 2 3.63 25.51 -4.48
C ARG A 2 2.33 25.09 -5.19
N ARG A 3 1.56 26.04 -5.75
CA ARG A 3 0.33 25.75 -6.51
C ARG A 3 0.63 25.06 -7.84
N GLU A 4 1.67 25.48 -8.54
CA GLU A 4 2.06 24.88 -9.83
C GLU A 4 2.53 23.44 -9.66
N LEU A 5 3.30 23.15 -8.60
CA LEU A 5 3.71 21.79 -8.26
C LEU A 5 2.50 20.89 -7.99
N TYR A 6 1.52 21.38 -7.23
CA TYR A 6 0.32 20.62 -6.93
C TYR A 6 -0.53 20.34 -8.18
N VAL A 7 -0.61 21.30 -9.10
CA VAL A 7 -1.33 21.12 -10.37
C VAL A 7 -0.57 20.16 -11.30
N SER A 8 0.77 20.22 -11.33
CA SER A 8 1.58 19.25 -12.08
C SER A 8 1.38 17.84 -11.56
N LEU A 9 1.53 17.64 -10.26
CA LEU A 9 1.39 16.33 -9.62
C LEU A 9 0.00 15.72 -9.85
N ARG A 10 -1.05 16.55 -9.84
CA ARG A 10 -2.41 16.10 -10.15
C ARG A 10 -2.52 15.62 -11.61
N ARG A 11 -1.99 16.38 -12.56
CA ARG A 11 -1.99 15.98 -13.98
C ARG A 11 -1.20 14.70 -14.20
N ASP A 12 -0.04 14.59 -13.58
CA ASP A 12 0.82 13.40 -13.70
C ASP A 12 0.12 12.17 -13.12
N HIS A 13 -0.56 12.34 -11.97
CA HIS A 13 -1.39 11.29 -11.38
C HIS A 13 -2.59 10.91 -12.28
N GLU A 14 -3.29 11.87 -12.89
CA GLU A 14 -4.40 11.62 -13.81
C GLU A 14 -3.94 10.88 -15.08
N ILE A 15 -2.79 11.24 -15.64
CA ILE A 15 -2.18 10.56 -16.80
C ILE A 15 -1.80 9.13 -16.42
N TRP A 16 -1.09 8.97 -15.29
CA TRP A 16 -0.67 7.67 -14.80
C TRP A 16 -1.87 6.75 -14.56
N TRP A 17 -2.91 7.27 -13.90
CA TRP A 17 -4.14 6.55 -13.62
C TRP A 17 -4.87 6.14 -14.91
N SER A 18 -4.95 7.04 -15.90
CA SER A 18 -5.62 6.73 -17.17
C SER A 18 -4.92 5.62 -17.96
N GLN A 19 -3.60 5.50 -17.83
CA GLN A 19 -2.80 4.47 -18.49
C GLN A 19 -2.84 3.12 -17.75
N HIS A 20 -2.86 3.14 -16.41
CA HIS A 20 -2.67 1.93 -15.60
C HIS A 20 -3.93 1.43 -14.87
N ALA A 21 -5.03 2.19 -14.87
CA ALA A 21 -6.28 1.78 -14.19
C ALA A 21 -6.75 0.40 -14.64
N SER A 22 -6.72 0.12 -15.95
CA SER A 22 -7.16 -1.17 -16.50
C SER A 22 -6.26 -2.34 -16.05
N GLU A 23 -4.96 -2.12 -15.90
CA GLU A 23 -4.05 -3.15 -15.39
C GLU A 23 -4.27 -3.41 -13.90
N THR A 24 -4.51 -2.36 -13.10
CA THR A 24 -4.88 -2.52 -11.69
C THR A 24 -6.24 -3.17 -11.52
N GLU A 25 -7.21 -2.90 -12.39
CA GLU A 25 -8.51 -3.59 -12.42
C GLU A 25 -8.36 -5.06 -12.82
N ARG A 26 -7.50 -5.38 -13.79
CA ARG A 26 -7.20 -6.77 -14.17
C ARG A 26 -6.47 -7.51 -13.07
N ALA A 27 -5.49 -6.89 -12.42
CA ALA A 27 -4.79 -7.47 -11.28
C ALA A 27 -5.73 -7.66 -10.08
N ALA A 28 -6.64 -6.71 -9.84
CA ALA A 28 -7.70 -6.85 -8.84
C ALA A 28 -8.66 -7.99 -9.21
N ALA A 29 -9.08 -8.11 -10.46
CA ALA A 29 -9.93 -9.20 -10.94
C ALA A 29 -9.23 -10.57 -10.83
N LEU A 30 -7.92 -10.63 -11.09
CA LEU A 30 -7.10 -11.83 -10.93
C LEU A 30 -6.83 -12.18 -9.46
N GLY A 31 -6.63 -11.18 -8.58
CA GLY A 31 -6.57 -11.34 -7.13
C GLY A 31 -7.93 -11.71 -6.51
N MET A 32 -9.02 -11.25 -7.11
CA MET A 32 -10.40 -11.70 -6.87
C MET A 32 -10.68 -13.07 -7.49
N SER A 33 -9.68 -13.87 -7.86
CA SER A 33 -9.86 -15.33 -7.98
C SER A 33 -9.85 -16.01 -6.61
N GLU A 34 -9.39 -15.32 -5.55
CA GLU A 34 -9.40 -15.86 -4.20
C GLU A 34 -10.84 -16.13 -3.75
N THR A 35 -11.09 -17.38 -3.40
CA THR A 35 -12.38 -17.87 -2.95
C THR A 35 -12.73 -17.19 -1.62
N ILE A 36 -13.67 -16.24 -1.63
CA ILE A 36 -14.07 -15.50 -0.43
C ILE A 36 -15.26 -16.20 0.21
N TYR A 37 -15.12 -16.50 1.50
CA TYR A 37 -16.13 -17.17 2.30
C TYR A 37 -16.77 -16.19 3.29
N GLU A 38 -18.04 -16.44 3.59
CA GLU A 38 -18.73 -15.87 4.74
C GLU A 38 -18.15 -16.42 6.05
N ALA A 39 -18.56 -15.84 7.18
CA ALA A 39 -18.13 -16.27 8.50
C ALA A 39 -18.60 -17.70 8.85
N ASP A 40 -19.68 -18.16 8.25
CA ASP A 40 -20.21 -19.53 8.38
C ASP A 40 -19.53 -20.54 7.45
N GLY A 41 -18.54 -20.10 6.65
CA GLY A 41 -17.82 -20.94 5.69
C GLY A 41 -18.54 -21.12 4.35
N SER A 42 -19.67 -20.47 4.10
CA SER A 42 -20.35 -20.49 2.81
C SER A 42 -19.61 -19.66 1.75
N LEU A 43 -19.64 -20.09 0.49
CA LEU A 43 -18.96 -19.42 -0.63
C LEU A 43 -19.78 -18.21 -1.13
N ILE A 44 -19.11 -17.08 -1.33
CA ILE A 44 -19.72 -15.86 -1.85
C ILE A 44 -19.56 -15.78 -3.36
N TYR A 45 -20.67 -15.93 -4.08
CA TYR A 45 -20.70 -15.84 -5.54
C TYR A 45 -20.99 -14.41 -6.05
N ASN A 46 -21.64 -13.58 -5.25
CA ASN A 46 -22.01 -12.21 -5.64
C ASN A 46 -20.80 -11.25 -5.52
N GLN A 47 -20.45 -10.56 -6.61
CA GLN A 47 -19.29 -9.66 -6.65
C GLN A 47 -19.37 -8.49 -5.65
N GLN A 48 -20.52 -7.84 -5.54
CA GLN A 48 -20.72 -6.74 -4.58
C GLN A 48 -20.46 -7.23 -3.16
N ARG A 49 -20.99 -8.40 -2.81
CA ARG A 49 -20.81 -9.00 -1.50
C ARG A 49 -19.36 -9.39 -1.20
N ARG A 50 -18.63 -9.84 -2.22
CA ARG A 50 -17.19 -10.12 -2.12
C ARG A 50 -16.39 -8.87 -1.78
N LEU A 51 -16.73 -7.73 -2.38
CA LEU A 51 -16.09 -6.43 -2.08
C LEU A 51 -16.36 -5.98 -0.63
N GLU A 52 -17.60 -6.12 -0.17
CA GLU A 52 -17.94 -5.82 1.23
C GLU A 52 -17.13 -6.67 2.21
N ARG A 53 -17.02 -7.98 1.95
CA ARG A 53 -16.26 -8.91 2.78
C ARG A 53 -14.77 -8.64 2.77
N TRP A 54 -14.22 -8.25 1.63
CA TRP A 54 -12.84 -7.78 1.55
C TRP A 54 -12.63 -6.51 2.39
N MET A 55 -13.56 -5.55 2.32
CA MET A 55 -13.51 -4.31 3.11
C MET A 55 -13.59 -4.59 4.62
N GLU A 56 -14.45 -5.51 5.05
CA GLU A 56 -14.55 -5.92 6.46
C GLU A 56 -13.21 -6.47 6.97
N ARG A 57 -12.58 -7.38 6.21
CA ARG A 57 -11.25 -7.94 6.56
C ARG A 57 -10.17 -6.86 6.60
N PHE A 58 -10.18 -5.95 5.62
CA PHE A 58 -9.25 -4.83 5.57
C PHE A 58 -9.40 -3.94 6.82
N LYS A 59 -10.63 -3.56 7.18
CA LYS A 59 -10.91 -2.78 8.39
C LYS A 59 -10.50 -3.51 9.67
N ALA A 60 -10.71 -4.83 9.74
CA ALA A 60 -10.30 -5.63 10.90
C ALA A 60 -8.78 -5.73 11.03
N GLN A 61 -8.06 -5.91 9.91
CA GLN A 61 -6.60 -6.01 9.89
C GLN A 61 -5.91 -4.67 10.20
N PHE A 62 -6.47 -3.57 9.71
CA PHE A 62 -5.91 -2.21 9.85
C PHE A 62 -6.65 -1.35 10.87
N GLY A 63 -7.51 -1.95 11.69
CA GLY A 63 -8.13 -1.30 12.82
C GLY A 63 -7.06 -0.99 13.86
N TRP A 64 -6.68 0.28 13.96
CA TRP A 64 -5.77 0.72 15.02
C TRP A 64 -6.46 0.51 16.38
N PRO A 65 -5.77 -0.04 17.39
CA PRO A 65 -6.31 -0.03 18.74
C PRO A 65 -6.58 1.43 19.14
N PRO A 66 -7.62 1.69 19.95
CA PRO A 66 -7.81 3.00 20.54
C PRO A 66 -6.51 3.41 21.23
N ALA A 67 -6.07 4.65 21.01
CA ALA A 67 -4.92 5.18 21.72
C ALA A 67 -5.14 4.94 23.23
N PRO A 68 -4.19 4.32 23.95
CA PRO A 68 -4.34 4.07 25.37
C PRO A 68 -4.69 5.38 26.09
N THR A 69 -5.85 5.43 26.76
CA THR A 69 -6.29 6.61 27.52
C THR A 69 -5.34 6.95 28.66
N SER A 70 -4.51 5.99 29.07
CA SER A 70 -3.37 6.19 29.94
C SER A 70 -2.15 6.50 29.10
N HIS A 71 -1.84 7.78 28.93
CA HIS A 71 -0.47 8.20 28.72
C HIS A 71 0.32 7.85 29.98
N THR A 72 0.76 6.60 30.13
CA THR A 72 1.95 6.34 30.95
C THR A 72 3.01 7.22 30.33
N ALA A 73 3.47 8.22 31.07
CA ALA A 73 4.46 9.19 30.61
C ALA A 73 5.61 8.40 29.96
N ILE A 74 5.64 8.42 28.63
CA ILE A 74 6.76 7.89 27.86
C ILE A 74 7.98 8.62 28.43
N PRO A 75 9.07 7.92 28.79
CA PRO A 75 10.29 8.57 29.24
C PRO A 75 10.61 9.68 28.26
N VAL A 76 10.62 10.91 28.78
CA VAL A 76 10.87 12.13 28.03
C VAL A 76 12.21 11.94 27.30
N HIS A 77 12.11 11.69 26.00
CA HIS A 77 13.19 11.47 25.03
C HIS A 77 14.05 10.21 25.25
N VAL A 78 13.64 9.10 24.62
CA VAL A 78 14.63 8.34 23.83
C VAL A 78 14.63 9.01 22.46
N PRO A 79 15.68 9.76 22.07
CA PRO A 79 15.80 10.24 20.71
C PRO A 79 15.79 9.01 19.82
N TRP A 80 14.79 8.92 18.93
CA TRP A 80 14.86 7.97 17.84
C TRP A 80 16.14 8.29 17.08
N SER A 81 17.16 7.45 17.22
CA SER A 81 18.43 7.58 16.49
C SER A 81 18.21 7.16 15.05
N VAL A 82 17.29 7.84 14.38
CA VAL A 82 17.08 7.73 12.95
C VAL A 82 18.01 8.77 12.36
N SER A 83 18.98 8.32 11.56
CA SER A 83 19.80 9.23 10.79
C SER A 83 18.91 10.08 9.91
N THR A 84 19.06 11.41 10.00
CA THR A 84 18.40 12.35 9.09
C THR A 84 19.16 12.54 7.78
N ASP A 85 20.32 11.89 7.66
CA ASP A 85 21.12 11.96 6.45
C ASP A 85 20.42 11.22 5.31
N PRO A 86 20.60 11.68 4.05
CA PRO A 86 20.12 10.94 2.89
C PRO A 86 20.68 9.51 2.91
N PRO A 87 19.85 8.48 2.68
CA PRO A 87 20.32 7.10 2.66
C PRO A 87 21.34 6.90 1.53
N SER A 88 22.40 6.16 1.83
CA SER A 88 23.42 5.83 0.84
C SER A 88 22.89 4.88 -0.22
N GLU A 89 23.48 4.93 -1.41
CA GLU A 89 23.08 4.04 -2.51
C GLU A 89 23.17 2.54 -2.13
N VAL A 90 24.14 2.19 -1.28
CA VAL A 90 24.32 0.83 -0.78
C VAL A 90 23.17 0.42 0.15
N GLU A 91 22.71 1.30 1.03
CA GLU A 91 21.56 1.06 1.90
C GLU A 91 20.27 0.92 1.07
N ILE A 92 20.09 1.77 0.06
CA ILE A 92 18.95 1.67 -0.85
C ILE A 92 18.96 0.32 -1.58
N ARG A 93 20.10 -0.08 -2.16
CA ARG A 93 20.24 -1.38 -2.85
C ARG A 93 19.99 -2.55 -1.90
N LYS A 94 20.53 -2.48 -0.67
CA LYS A 94 20.34 -3.50 0.36
C LYS A 94 18.88 -3.64 0.76
N GLU A 95 18.18 -2.53 0.95
CA GLU A 95 16.75 -2.52 1.31
C GLU A 95 15.89 -3.03 0.16
N ILE A 96 16.17 -2.61 -1.09
CA ILE A 96 15.48 -3.15 -2.29
C ILE A 96 15.67 -4.66 -2.41
N LEU A 97 16.88 -5.17 -2.11
CA LEU A 97 17.16 -6.61 -2.09
C LEU A 97 16.49 -7.32 -0.90
N ALA A 98 16.39 -6.68 0.27
CA ALA A 98 15.71 -7.20 1.45
C ALA A 98 14.18 -7.25 1.27
N LEU A 99 13.63 -6.29 0.52
CA LEU A 99 12.26 -6.29 -0.01
C LEU A 99 12.08 -7.34 -1.12
N GLY A 100 13.14 -8.08 -1.46
CA GLY A 100 13.19 -9.19 -2.38
C GLY A 100 12.25 -10.32 -2.02
N ARG A 101 11.04 -10.20 -2.58
CA ARG A 101 10.15 -11.27 -3.06
C ARG A 101 9.26 -11.97 -2.01
N HIS A 102 8.04 -12.29 -2.47
CA HIS A 102 7.12 -13.37 -2.04
C HIS A 102 5.94 -13.16 -1.06
N LYS A 103 5.53 -11.96 -0.59
CA LYS A 103 4.34 -11.90 0.32
C LYS A 103 3.28 -10.82 0.11
N ALA A 104 3.32 -10.04 -0.96
CA ALA A 104 2.21 -9.15 -1.30
C ALA A 104 2.00 -9.07 -2.82
N PRO A 105 0.92 -9.68 -3.36
CA PRO A 105 0.59 -9.58 -4.79
C PRO A 105 0.36 -8.15 -5.28
N ALA A 106 0.10 -7.19 -4.38
CA ALA A 106 -0.25 -5.81 -4.72
C ALA A 106 0.94 -4.87 -4.96
N LEU A 107 2.18 -5.25 -4.60
CA LEU A 107 3.34 -4.34 -4.64
C LEU A 107 4.28 -4.55 -5.83
N VAL A 108 4.11 -5.63 -6.60
CA VAL A 108 4.97 -5.92 -7.78
C VAL A 108 4.82 -4.85 -8.88
N VAL A 109 3.63 -4.25 -8.99
CA VAL A 109 3.32 -3.23 -10.00
C VAL A 109 4.05 -1.91 -9.70
N PHE A 110 4.15 -1.51 -8.42
CA PHE A 110 4.76 -0.23 -8.04
C PHE A 110 6.27 -0.16 -8.31
N SER A 111 7.00 -1.26 -8.07
CA SER A 111 8.46 -1.30 -8.29
C SER A 111 8.84 -1.32 -9.77
N GLN A 112 8.06 -1.98 -10.62
CA GLN A 112 8.29 -2.00 -12.08
C GLN A 112 7.95 -0.66 -12.74
N LEU A 113 6.98 0.09 -12.18
CA LEU A 113 6.61 1.41 -12.67
C LEU A 113 7.59 2.50 -12.26
N TYR A 114 8.23 2.38 -11.09
CA TYR A 114 9.25 3.34 -10.66
C TYR A 114 10.52 3.29 -11.54
N LEU A 115 10.95 2.09 -11.97
CA LEU A 115 12.08 1.95 -12.88
C LEU A 115 11.80 2.52 -14.29
N LYS A 116 10.58 2.39 -14.80
CA LYS A 116 10.17 2.97 -16.10
C LYS A 116 10.00 4.48 -16.10
N MET A 117 9.98 5.12 -14.92
CA MET A 117 9.79 6.56 -14.76
C MET A 117 11.12 7.31 -14.60
N VAL A 118 12.23 6.59 -14.43
CA VAL A 118 13.58 7.13 -14.19
C VAL A 118 14.52 6.91 -15.39
N GLU A 119 14.04 6.31 -16.48
CA GLU A 119 14.65 6.36 -17.83
C GLU A 119 13.94 7.41 -18.70
#